data_AF-A0A4Z1BQI7-F1
#
_entry.id   AF-A0A4Z1BQI7-F1
#
_cell.length_a   1.000
_cell.length_b   1.000
_cell.length_c   1.000
_cell.angle_alpha   90.00
_cell.angle_beta   90.00
_cell.angle_gamma   90.00
#
_symmetry.space_group_name_H-M   'P 1'
#
loop_
_entity.id
_entity.type
_entity.pdbx_description
1 polymer ?
#
loop_
_entity_poly.entity_id
_entity_poly.type
_entity_poly.pdbx_seq_one_letter_code
_entity_poly.pdbx_strand_id
1 'polypeptide(L)'
;MMSLKNISARLFILIFIQIGLTFYMFLNGLTILIGGDSSHLQFLNYYNQEKITNYPSYYDNLFILMAILQILSASALLLSLIKNEIIKSNTICMLRWGIFFAIVSNAIYGFMVRLLSNHVASANMYFFVGLLYFFLLIVEKKKKNFRTFSIVNTFPIYFVLFYTMGFPAWQKLINPDEVMNKYVLLFKNSFLSKLPGGIEPFIYFIGFIELLVPVVLIVSLIKSEFLLKRFPRYLTLALFVTTCTFIFLCFGLSVISVYQGATSLIFYSIFTLLIYAYIESLSNNVLEEKIKNN
;
A
#
# COMPACT_ATOMS: atom_id res chain seq x y z
N MET A 1 -22.12 3.79 -34.09
CA MET A 1 -20.64 3.90 -34.01
C MET A 1 -20.30 5.29 -33.50
N MET A 2 -19.58 5.41 -32.38
CA MET A 2 -19.17 6.70 -31.83
C MET A 2 -17.88 7.11 -32.53
N SER A 3 -17.84 8.32 -33.09
CA SER A 3 -16.65 8.87 -33.76
C SER A 3 -15.47 8.91 -32.78
N LEU A 4 -14.39 8.19 -33.11
CA LEU A 4 -13.12 8.18 -32.35
C LEU A 4 -12.46 9.57 -32.25
N LYS A 5 -12.97 10.60 -32.96
CA LYS A 5 -12.37 11.93 -33.04
C LYS A 5 -12.32 12.73 -31.74
N ASN A 6 -13.04 12.34 -30.67
CA ASN A 6 -13.12 13.10 -29.42
C ASN A 6 -12.69 12.32 -28.15
N ILE A 7 -11.77 11.35 -28.25
CA ILE A 7 -11.18 10.75 -27.04
C ILE A 7 -10.08 11.68 -26.50
N SER A 8 -10.30 12.27 -25.32
CA SER A 8 -9.24 13.04 -24.63
C SER A 8 -8.04 12.13 -24.32
N ALA A 9 -6.81 12.66 -24.42
CA ALA A 9 -5.57 11.93 -24.12
C ALA A 9 -5.61 11.25 -22.73
N ARG A 10 -6.21 11.91 -21.73
CA ARG A 10 -6.41 11.35 -20.39
C ARG A 10 -7.22 10.05 -20.42
N LEU A 11 -8.27 9.99 -21.23
CA LEU A 11 -9.13 8.80 -21.32
C LEU A 11 -8.42 7.64 -22.02
N PHE A 12 -7.63 7.95 -23.06
CA PHE A 12 -6.77 6.97 -23.73
C PHE A 12 -5.76 6.35 -22.75
N ILE A 13 -5.08 7.16 -21.95
CA ILE A 13 -4.13 6.70 -20.91
C ILE A 13 -4.82 5.75 -19.92
N LEU A 14 -6.01 6.10 -19.42
CA LEU A 14 -6.73 5.25 -18.46
C LEU A 14 -7.15 3.90 -19.06
N ILE A 15 -7.53 3.86 -20.35
CA ILE A 15 -7.84 2.61 -21.04
C ILE A 15 -6.59 1.74 -21.15
N PHE A 16 -5.45 2.31 -21.52
CA PHE A 16 -4.18 1.57 -21.59
C PHE A 16 -3.76 1.01 -20.24
N ILE A 17 -3.88 1.80 -19.17
CA ILE A 17 -3.63 1.35 -17.80
C ILE A 17 -4.57 0.19 -17.44
N GLN A 18 -5.87 0.30 -17.75
CA GLN A 18 -6.83 -0.75 -17.48
C GLN A 18 -6.52 -2.05 -18.25
N ILE A 19 -6.16 -1.96 -19.53
CA ILE A 19 -5.78 -3.12 -20.35
C ILE A 19 -4.52 -3.77 -19.77
N GLY A 20 -3.47 -2.99 -19.53
CA GLY A 20 -2.22 -3.51 -18.96
C GLY A 20 -2.44 -4.18 -17.60
N LEU A 21 -3.25 -3.55 -16.73
CA LEU A 21 -3.62 -4.13 -15.44
C LEU A 21 -4.42 -5.42 -15.61
N THR A 22 -5.37 -5.48 -16.55
CA THR A 22 -6.16 -6.70 -16.81
C THR A 22 -5.24 -7.87 -17.15
N PHE A 23 -4.30 -7.67 -18.07
CA PHE A 23 -3.34 -8.72 -18.46
C PHE A 23 -2.39 -9.09 -17.32
N TYR A 24 -1.83 -8.11 -16.62
CA TYR A 24 -0.93 -8.35 -15.49
C TYR A 24 -1.60 -9.21 -14.41
N MET A 25 -2.82 -8.84 -14.02
CA MET A 25 -3.58 -9.55 -12.99
C MET A 25 -3.99 -10.95 -13.47
N PHE A 26 -4.38 -11.11 -14.73
CA PHE A 26 -4.75 -12.41 -15.28
C PHE A 26 -3.57 -13.38 -15.34
N LEU A 27 -2.44 -12.95 -15.92
CA LEU A 27 -1.27 -13.79 -16.10
C LEU A 27 -0.69 -14.21 -14.76
N ASN A 28 -0.50 -13.27 -13.82
CA ASN A 28 0.01 -13.61 -12.50
C ASN A 28 -0.95 -14.53 -11.75
N GLY A 29 -2.25 -14.21 -11.75
CA GLY A 29 -3.25 -14.99 -11.03
C GLY A 29 -3.32 -16.42 -11.55
N LEU A 30 -3.26 -16.60 -12.87
CA LEU A 30 -3.25 -17.92 -13.50
C LEU A 30 -1.95 -18.69 -13.20
N THR A 31 -0.79 -18.04 -13.31
CA THR A 31 0.52 -18.66 -13.03
C THR A 31 0.63 -19.10 -11.58
N ILE A 32 0.13 -18.32 -10.62
CA ILE A 32 0.14 -18.69 -9.21
C ILE A 32 -0.87 -19.82 -8.95
N LEU A 33 -2.08 -19.77 -9.54
CA LEU A 33 -3.11 -20.76 -9.27
C LEU A 33 -2.79 -22.15 -9.84
N ILE A 34 -2.21 -22.19 -11.05
CA ILE A 34 -1.83 -23.45 -11.73
C ILE A 34 -0.44 -23.90 -11.29
N GLY A 35 0.41 -22.96 -10.89
CA GLY A 35 1.73 -23.22 -10.39
C GLY A 35 1.72 -23.98 -9.07
N GLY A 36 2.82 -24.66 -8.78
CA GLY A 36 3.11 -25.21 -7.46
C GLY A 36 4.21 -24.43 -6.77
N ASP A 37 4.90 -25.10 -5.83
CA ASP A 37 5.97 -24.51 -5.02
C ASP A 37 7.05 -23.81 -5.85
N SER A 38 7.40 -24.36 -7.02
CA SER A 38 8.41 -23.77 -7.90
C SER A 38 8.00 -22.39 -8.42
N SER A 39 6.73 -22.21 -8.79
CA SER A 39 6.18 -20.93 -9.23
C SER A 39 6.07 -19.96 -8.05
N HIS A 40 5.59 -20.43 -6.89
CA HIS A 40 5.51 -19.62 -5.68
C HIS A 40 6.89 -19.08 -5.24
N LEU A 41 7.90 -19.96 -5.23
CA LEU A 41 9.29 -19.58 -4.95
C LEU A 41 9.83 -18.60 -6.00
N GLN A 42 9.50 -18.78 -7.28
CA GLN A 42 9.89 -17.83 -8.33
C GLN A 42 9.31 -16.44 -8.07
N PHE A 43 8.03 -16.36 -7.67
CA PHE A 43 7.38 -15.10 -7.32
C PHE A 43 8.10 -14.42 -6.15
N LEU A 44 8.27 -15.12 -5.02
CA LEU A 44 8.97 -14.57 -3.85
C LEU A 44 10.37 -14.06 -4.20
N ASN A 45 11.03 -14.71 -5.15
CA ASN A 45 12.39 -14.39 -5.54
C ASN A 45 12.53 -13.32 -6.63
N TYR A 46 11.46 -12.74 -7.18
CA TYR A 46 11.58 -11.69 -8.22
C TYR A 46 12.40 -10.48 -7.78
N TYR A 47 12.38 -10.16 -6.49
CA TYR A 47 13.05 -9.00 -5.92
C TYR A 47 14.02 -9.39 -4.80
N ASN A 48 14.30 -10.68 -4.61
CA ASN A 48 15.27 -11.12 -3.61
C ASN A 48 16.67 -11.13 -4.19
N GLN A 49 17.62 -10.61 -3.43
CA GLN A 49 19.05 -10.85 -3.71
C GLN A 49 19.44 -12.27 -3.27
N GLU A 50 18.96 -12.71 -2.11
CA GLU A 50 19.17 -14.05 -1.58
C GLU A 50 17.99 -14.96 -1.92
N LYS A 51 18.25 -16.05 -2.65
CA LYS A 51 17.18 -16.96 -3.07
C LYS A 51 16.54 -17.63 -1.85
N ILE A 52 15.26 -17.37 -1.67
CA ILE A 52 14.40 -18.13 -0.77
C ILE A 52 14.20 -19.50 -1.38
N THR A 53 14.60 -20.54 -0.66
CA THR A 53 14.46 -21.94 -1.08
C THR A 53 13.18 -22.56 -0.56
N ASN A 54 12.71 -22.13 0.61
CA ASN A 54 11.52 -22.64 1.27
C ASN A 54 10.71 -21.48 1.90
N TYR A 55 9.40 -21.67 2.07
CA TYR A 55 8.53 -20.74 2.79
C TYR A 55 7.58 -21.51 3.73
N PRO A 56 6.98 -20.86 4.74
CA PRO A 56 6.05 -21.51 5.65
C PRO A 56 4.78 -22.02 4.94
N SER A 57 4.28 -23.21 5.28
CA SER A 57 3.12 -23.84 4.61
C SER A 57 1.85 -22.99 4.53
N TYR A 58 1.64 -22.06 5.48
CA TYR A 58 0.50 -21.15 5.40
C TYR A 58 0.55 -20.17 4.22
N TYR A 59 1.71 -19.99 3.58
CA TYR A 59 1.86 -19.18 2.37
C TYR A 59 1.09 -19.76 1.20
N ASP A 60 0.91 -21.09 1.12
CA ASP A 60 0.15 -21.70 0.02
C ASP A 60 -1.30 -21.18 0.02
N ASN A 61 -1.90 -21.08 1.21
CA ASN A 61 -3.24 -20.49 1.36
C ASN A 61 -3.26 -19.01 0.96
N LEU A 62 -2.21 -18.24 1.29
CA LEU A 62 -2.10 -16.83 0.91
C LEU A 62 -1.89 -16.66 -0.60
N PHE A 63 -1.10 -17.54 -1.24
CA PHE A 63 -0.92 -17.57 -2.69
C PHE A 63 -2.22 -17.89 -3.41
N ILE A 64 -2.96 -18.90 -2.96
CA ILE A 64 -4.28 -19.25 -3.53
C ILE A 64 -5.25 -18.08 -3.38
N LEU A 65 -5.35 -17.48 -2.19
CA LEU A 65 -6.21 -16.31 -1.97
C LEU A 65 -5.81 -15.14 -2.89
N MET A 66 -4.51 -14.85 -2.98
CA MET A 66 -3.99 -13.83 -3.87
C MET A 66 -4.36 -14.14 -5.33
N ALA A 67 -4.16 -15.36 -5.80
CA ALA A 67 -4.44 -15.77 -7.17
C ALA A 67 -5.94 -15.62 -7.52
N ILE A 68 -6.83 -16.05 -6.62
CA ILE A 68 -8.28 -15.88 -6.77
C ILE A 68 -8.64 -14.40 -6.89
N LEU A 69 -8.10 -13.54 -6.01
CA LEU A 69 -8.35 -12.10 -6.07
C LEU A 69 -7.80 -11.49 -7.36
N GLN A 70 -6.65 -11.95 -7.85
CA GLN A 70 -6.08 -11.46 -9.10
C GLN A 70 -6.93 -11.85 -10.33
N ILE A 71 -7.46 -13.07 -10.36
CA ILE A 71 -8.39 -13.52 -11.42
C ILE A 71 -9.71 -12.73 -11.35
N LEU A 72 -10.28 -12.56 -10.15
CA LEU A 72 -11.49 -11.74 -9.96
C LEU A 72 -11.28 -10.29 -10.41
N SER A 73 -10.11 -9.72 -10.09
CA SER A 73 -9.69 -8.41 -10.58
C SER A 73 -9.69 -8.37 -12.11
N ALA A 74 -8.98 -9.30 -12.76
CA ALA A 74 -8.89 -9.34 -14.21
C ALA A 74 -10.26 -9.50 -14.89
N SER A 75 -11.12 -10.39 -14.38
CA SER A 75 -12.48 -10.58 -14.89
C SER A 75 -13.32 -9.30 -14.77
N ALA A 76 -13.27 -8.63 -13.61
CA ALA A 76 -14.00 -7.38 -13.40
C ALA A 76 -13.48 -6.24 -14.30
N LEU A 77 -12.15 -6.10 -14.45
CA LEU A 77 -11.55 -5.12 -15.34
C LEU A 77 -11.89 -5.39 -16.82
N LEU A 78 -11.90 -6.66 -17.25
CA LEU A 78 -12.30 -7.05 -18.60
C LEU A 78 -13.79 -6.76 -18.87
N LEU A 79 -14.67 -7.12 -17.93
CA LEU A 79 -16.10 -6.80 -18.03
C LEU A 79 -16.33 -5.29 -18.11
N SER A 80 -15.53 -4.50 -17.38
CA SER A 80 -15.56 -3.05 -17.43
C SER A 80 -15.14 -2.49 -18.80
N LEU A 81 -14.12 -3.07 -19.45
CA LEU A 81 -13.74 -2.73 -20.83
C LEU A 81 -14.87 -3.06 -21.82
N ILE A 82 -15.45 -4.25 -21.74
CA ILE A 82 -16.57 -4.68 -22.60
C ILE A 82 -17.77 -3.74 -22.45
N LYS A 83 -18.11 -3.37 -21.21
CA LYS A 83 -19.17 -2.40 -20.89
C LYS A 83 -18.81 -0.95 -21.20
N ASN A 84 -17.57 -0.68 -21.62
CA ASN A 84 -17.04 0.66 -21.86
C ASN A 84 -17.27 1.62 -20.69
N GLU A 85 -17.08 1.15 -19.44
CA GLU A 85 -17.44 1.93 -18.25
C GLU A 85 -16.68 3.26 -18.14
N ILE A 86 -15.44 3.32 -18.64
CA ILE A 86 -14.63 4.55 -18.68
C ILE A 86 -15.21 5.62 -19.62
N ILE A 87 -15.84 5.20 -20.73
CA ILE A 87 -16.30 6.09 -21.81
C ILE A 87 -17.77 6.47 -21.63
N LYS A 88 -18.65 5.47 -21.50
CA LYS A 88 -20.10 5.64 -21.73
C LYS A 88 -20.94 5.49 -20.47
N SER A 89 -20.50 4.70 -19.50
CA SER A 89 -21.40 4.23 -18.46
C SER A 89 -21.71 5.30 -17.41
N ASN A 90 -22.94 5.30 -16.90
CA ASN A 90 -23.31 6.01 -15.69
C ASN A 90 -22.77 5.34 -14.42
N THR A 91 -22.41 4.06 -14.52
CA THR A 91 -21.89 3.23 -13.42
C THR A 91 -20.51 2.66 -13.77
N ILE A 92 -19.53 2.92 -12.93
CA ILE A 92 -18.15 2.40 -13.02
C ILE A 92 -17.92 1.25 -12.04
N CYS A 93 -18.91 0.36 -11.94
CA CYS A 93 -18.98 -0.63 -10.86
C CYS A 93 -17.90 -1.71 -11.03
N MET A 94 -17.78 -2.27 -12.24
CA MET A 94 -16.83 -3.35 -12.49
C MET A 94 -15.38 -2.85 -12.46
N LEU A 95 -15.12 -1.63 -12.93
CA LEU A 95 -13.80 -1.00 -12.83
C LEU A 95 -13.37 -0.85 -11.38
N ARG A 96 -14.26 -0.33 -10.53
CA ARG A 96 -14.04 -0.13 -9.10
C ARG A 96 -13.66 -1.43 -8.40
N TRP A 97 -14.48 -2.47 -8.57
CA TRP A 97 -14.21 -3.79 -8.00
C TRP A 97 -12.93 -4.41 -8.53
N GLY A 98 -12.65 -4.29 -9.83
CA GLY A 98 -11.42 -4.75 -10.43
C GLY A 98 -10.18 -4.13 -9.79
N ILE A 99 -10.14 -2.80 -9.69
CA ILE A 99 -9.01 -2.10 -9.05
C ILE A 99 -8.93 -2.44 -7.56
N PHE A 100 -10.05 -2.55 -6.86
CA PHE A 100 -10.06 -2.93 -5.44
C PHE A 100 -9.47 -4.32 -5.21
N PHE A 101 -9.88 -5.33 -5.98
CA PHE A 101 -9.31 -6.67 -5.85
C PHE A 101 -7.81 -6.68 -6.18
N ALA A 102 -7.37 -5.88 -7.16
CA ALA A 102 -5.95 -5.70 -7.42
C ALA A 102 -5.20 -5.09 -6.24
N ILE A 103 -5.76 -4.07 -5.59
CA ILE A 103 -5.17 -3.47 -4.40
C ILE A 103 -5.03 -4.52 -3.28
N VAL A 104 -6.10 -5.26 -2.97
CA VAL A 104 -6.09 -6.25 -1.88
C VAL A 104 -5.09 -7.37 -2.17
N SER A 105 -5.09 -7.93 -3.39
CA SER A 105 -4.18 -9.03 -3.73
C SER A 105 -2.72 -8.61 -3.65
N ASN A 106 -2.38 -7.41 -4.13
CA ASN A 106 -1.00 -6.92 -4.08
C ASN A 106 -0.57 -6.50 -2.68
N ALA A 107 -1.51 -6.05 -1.83
CA ALA A 107 -1.24 -5.80 -0.42
C ALA A 107 -0.93 -7.12 0.32
N ILE A 108 -1.68 -8.20 0.05
CA ILE A 108 -1.37 -9.55 0.59
C ILE A 108 0.02 -9.98 0.14
N TYR A 109 0.38 -9.78 -1.13
CA TYR A 109 1.70 -10.09 -1.62
C TYR A 109 2.79 -9.29 -0.89
N GLY A 110 2.58 -7.97 -0.75
CA GLY A 110 3.44 -7.06 0.00
C GLY A 110 3.67 -7.49 1.46
N PHE A 111 2.64 -8.04 2.10
CA PHE A 111 2.71 -8.63 3.43
C PHE A 111 3.56 -9.91 3.46
N MET A 112 3.34 -10.84 2.53
CA MET A 112 4.10 -12.10 2.43
C MET A 112 5.60 -11.85 2.25
N VAL A 113 5.97 -10.94 1.34
CA VAL A 113 7.38 -10.60 1.12
C VAL A 113 7.96 -9.81 2.29
N ARG A 114 7.14 -9.05 3.03
CA ARG A 114 7.59 -8.35 4.25
C ARG A 114 7.94 -9.31 5.37
N LEU A 115 7.12 -10.34 5.59
CA LEU A 115 7.35 -11.37 6.60
C LEU A 115 8.63 -12.18 6.32
N LEU A 116 9.00 -12.33 5.05
CA LEU A 116 10.28 -12.92 4.63
C LEU A 116 11.46 -11.92 4.72
N SER A 117 11.26 -10.77 5.36
CA SER A 117 12.23 -9.68 5.48
C SER A 117 12.74 -9.12 4.14
N ASN A 118 12.03 -9.34 3.03
CA ASN A 118 12.34 -8.67 1.77
C ASN A 118 11.75 -7.25 1.75
N HIS A 119 12.54 -6.30 2.25
CA HIS A 119 12.18 -4.89 2.33
C HIS A 119 12.00 -4.22 0.95
N VAL A 120 12.76 -4.63 -0.06
CA VAL A 120 12.72 -4.04 -1.41
C VAL A 120 11.45 -4.46 -2.15
N ALA A 121 11.11 -5.75 -2.13
CA ALA A 121 9.86 -6.25 -2.69
C ALA A 121 8.65 -5.58 -2.03
N SER A 122 8.67 -5.51 -0.69
CA SER A 122 7.58 -4.89 0.08
C SER A 122 7.40 -3.42 -0.28
N ALA A 123 8.50 -2.70 -0.54
CA ALA A 123 8.47 -1.31 -1.03
C ALA A 123 7.84 -1.18 -2.42
N ASN A 124 8.26 -2.02 -3.35
CA ASN A 124 7.69 -2.02 -4.69
C ASN A 124 6.19 -2.31 -4.64
N MET A 125 5.75 -3.24 -3.77
CA MET A 125 4.33 -3.53 -3.58
C MET A 125 3.58 -2.39 -2.93
N TYR A 126 4.18 -1.68 -1.97
CA TYR A 126 3.58 -0.46 -1.41
C TYR A 126 3.35 0.60 -2.49
N PHE A 127 4.35 0.86 -3.34
CA PHE A 127 4.21 1.84 -4.43
C PHE A 127 3.17 1.40 -5.46
N PHE A 128 3.17 0.12 -5.82
CA PHE A 128 2.19 -0.42 -6.75
C PHE A 128 0.76 -0.29 -6.21
N VAL A 129 0.54 -0.67 -4.95
CA VAL A 129 -0.75 -0.49 -4.27
C VAL A 129 -1.13 0.99 -4.17
N GLY A 130 -0.19 1.87 -3.85
CA GLY A 130 -0.41 3.31 -3.83
C GLY A 130 -0.84 3.87 -5.19
N LEU A 131 -0.19 3.44 -6.28
CA LEU A 131 -0.58 3.83 -7.64
C LEU A 131 -1.96 3.30 -8.02
N LEU A 132 -2.29 2.05 -7.68
CA LEU A 132 -3.63 1.49 -7.89
C LEU A 132 -4.68 2.26 -7.09
N TYR A 133 -4.35 2.68 -5.87
CA TYR A 133 -5.22 3.53 -5.07
C TYR A 133 -5.47 4.86 -5.80
N PHE A 134 -4.42 5.58 -6.24
CA PHE A 134 -4.60 6.81 -7.02
C PHE A 134 -5.40 6.60 -8.31
N PHE A 135 -5.20 5.47 -9.00
CA PHE A 135 -5.99 5.13 -10.17
C PHE A 135 -7.47 4.98 -9.83
N LEU A 136 -7.79 4.27 -8.73
CA LEU A 136 -9.15 4.17 -8.21
C LEU A 136 -9.73 5.56 -7.90
N LEU A 137 -8.95 6.44 -7.26
CA LEU A 137 -9.38 7.80 -6.94
C LEU A 137 -9.69 8.63 -8.19
N ILE A 138 -8.86 8.54 -9.22
CA ILE A 138 -9.06 9.22 -10.50
C ILE A 138 -10.36 8.75 -11.16
N VAL A 139 -10.63 7.45 -11.09
CA VAL A 139 -11.84 6.83 -11.62
C VAL A 139 -13.07 7.29 -10.83
N GLU A 140 -12.99 7.33 -9.50
CA GLU A 140 -14.11 7.75 -8.64
C GLU A 140 -14.49 9.22 -8.82
N LYS A 141 -13.52 10.13 -8.93
CA LYS A 141 -13.78 11.57 -9.15
C LYS A 141 -14.62 11.88 -10.38
N LYS A 142 -14.72 10.97 -11.36
CA LYS A 142 -15.54 11.17 -12.56
C LYS A 142 -17.06 11.05 -12.32
N LYS A 143 -17.54 10.45 -11.22
CA LYS A 143 -18.98 10.17 -11.03
C LYS A 143 -19.45 10.48 -9.60
N LYS A 144 -20.49 11.33 -9.47
CA LYS A 144 -21.04 11.85 -8.20
C LYS A 144 -21.60 10.81 -7.21
N ASN A 145 -21.83 9.55 -7.59
CA ASN A 145 -22.42 8.56 -6.69
C ASN A 145 -21.31 7.81 -5.89
N PHE A 146 -20.91 8.43 -4.77
CA PHE A 146 -19.66 8.18 -4.04
C PHE A 146 -19.78 7.27 -2.80
N ARG A 147 -20.97 7.11 -2.20
CA ARG A 147 -21.04 6.70 -0.78
C ARG A 147 -20.64 5.25 -0.48
N THR A 148 -21.09 4.25 -1.24
CA THR A 148 -20.90 2.84 -0.84
C THR A 148 -19.50 2.29 -1.07
N PHE A 149 -18.79 2.74 -2.12
CA PHE A 149 -17.46 2.20 -2.44
C PHE A 149 -16.35 2.85 -1.58
N SER A 150 -16.55 4.09 -1.13
CA SER A 150 -15.60 4.81 -0.26
C SER A 150 -15.26 4.06 1.05
N ILE A 151 -16.22 3.28 1.56
CA ILE A 151 -16.08 2.52 2.81
C ILE A 151 -15.06 1.38 2.67
N VAL A 152 -15.09 0.68 1.54
CA VAL A 152 -14.28 -0.53 1.32
C VAL A 152 -12.87 -0.15 0.84
N ASN A 153 -12.73 0.99 0.17
CA ASN A 153 -11.48 1.46 -0.39
C ASN A 153 -10.41 1.79 0.64
N THR A 154 -10.79 2.25 1.83
CA THR A 154 -9.81 2.67 2.84
C THR A 154 -9.16 1.47 3.53
N PHE A 155 -9.82 0.31 3.57
CA PHE A 155 -9.34 -0.85 4.32
C PHE A 155 -7.94 -1.35 3.89
N PRO A 156 -7.60 -1.45 2.59
CA PRO A 156 -6.25 -1.78 2.18
C PRO A 156 -5.17 -0.83 2.70
N ILE A 157 -5.47 0.45 2.91
CA ILE A 157 -4.50 1.40 3.50
C ILE A 157 -4.16 0.98 4.93
N TYR A 158 -5.15 0.58 5.72
CA TYR A 158 -4.92 0.06 7.07
C TYR A 158 -3.98 -1.14 7.03
N PHE A 159 -4.27 -2.11 6.16
CA PHE A 159 -3.47 -3.32 6.05
C PHE A 159 -2.03 -3.02 5.63
N VAL A 160 -1.84 -2.16 4.61
CA VAL A 160 -0.52 -1.77 4.12
C VAL A 160 0.29 -1.05 5.19
N LEU A 161 -0.27 -0.02 5.84
CA LEU A 161 0.41 0.69 6.91
C LEU A 161 0.73 -0.22 8.09
N PHE A 162 -0.18 -1.15 8.42
CA PHE A 162 0.01 -2.08 9.51
C PHE A 162 1.24 -2.96 9.30
N TYR A 163 1.41 -3.58 8.13
CA TYR A 163 2.60 -4.41 7.92
C TYR A 163 3.86 -3.57 7.64
N THR A 164 3.73 -2.37 7.05
CA THR A 164 4.88 -1.50 6.78
C THR A 164 5.47 -0.91 8.05
N MET A 165 4.64 -0.53 9.04
CA MET A 165 5.11 0.05 10.30
C MET A 165 5.14 -0.94 11.46
N GLY A 166 4.18 -1.86 11.55
CA GLY A 166 4.07 -2.77 12.69
C GLY A 166 5.13 -3.87 12.72
N PHE A 167 5.40 -4.53 11.59
CA PHE A 167 6.39 -5.62 11.55
C PHE A 167 7.81 -5.13 11.90
N PRO A 168 8.30 -3.99 11.37
CA PRO A 168 9.64 -3.50 11.69
C PRO A 168 9.74 -3.00 13.13
N ALA A 169 8.68 -2.35 13.64
CA ALA A 169 8.60 -1.95 15.04
C ALA A 169 8.74 -3.16 15.97
N TRP A 170 7.98 -4.22 15.68
CA TRP A 170 8.03 -5.47 16.42
C TRP A 170 9.44 -6.05 16.45
N GLN A 171 10.11 -6.15 15.30
CA GLN A 171 11.49 -6.65 15.22
C GLN A 171 12.46 -5.82 16.07
N LYS A 172 12.37 -4.48 16.02
CA LYS A 172 13.23 -3.58 16.80
C LYS A 172 13.05 -3.71 18.32
N LEU A 173 11.83 -3.98 18.78
CA LEU A 173 11.50 -4.00 20.21
C LEU A 173 11.64 -5.38 20.84
N ILE A 174 11.34 -6.45 20.10
CA ILE A 174 11.30 -7.82 20.63
C ILE A 174 12.59 -8.59 20.35
N ASN A 175 13.32 -8.23 19.29
CA ASN A 175 14.63 -8.82 18.98
C ASN A 175 15.72 -7.73 18.97
N PRO A 176 15.94 -7.03 20.09
CA PRO A 176 16.89 -5.93 20.15
C PRO A 176 18.32 -6.44 19.90
N ASP A 177 18.70 -7.63 20.33
CA ASP A 177 20.08 -8.11 20.20
C ASP A 177 20.51 -8.27 18.74
N GLU A 178 19.64 -8.79 17.88
CA GLU A 178 19.95 -8.94 16.45
C GLU A 178 19.84 -7.61 15.71
N VAL A 179 18.80 -6.83 16.01
CA VAL A 179 18.47 -5.62 15.24
C VAL A 179 19.31 -4.43 15.68
N MET A 180 19.50 -4.22 16.98
CA MET A 180 20.25 -3.10 17.55
C MET A 180 21.71 -3.17 17.13
N ASN A 181 22.36 -4.33 17.31
CA ASN A 181 23.77 -4.49 16.96
C ASN A 181 24.03 -4.15 15.48
N LYS A 182 23.14 -4.59 14.59
CA LYS A 182 23.22 -4.24 13.16
C LYS A 182 23.18 -2.73 12.93
N TYR A 183 22.25 -2.02 13.56
CA TYR A 183 22.14 -0.57 13.41
C TYR A 183 23.27 0.20 14.10
N VAL A 184 23.70 -0.21 15.30
CA VAL A 184 24.84 0.41 15.99
C VAL A 184 26.10 0.31 15.12
N LEU A 185 26.35 -0.83 14.48
CA LEU A 185 27.44 -1.00 13.52
C LEU A 185 27.27 -0.13 12.28
N LEU A 186 26.07 -0.08 11.70
CA LEU A 186 25.75 0.77 10.53
C LEU A 186 26.04 2.25 10.79
N PHE A 187 25.75 2.74 12.00
CA PHE A 187 25.92 4.16 12.36
C PHE A 187 27.27 4.47 13.02
N LYS A 188 28.16 3.48 13.24
CA LYS A 188 29.40 3.63 14.03
C LYS A 188 30.25 4.83 13.62
N ASN A 189 30.37 5.09 12.32
CA ASN A 189 31.20 6.17 11.77
C ASN A 189 30.45 7.49 11.53
N SER A 190 29.16 7.56 11.89
CA SER A 190 28.34 8.76 11.69
C SER A 190 28.52 9.76 12.83
N PHE A 191 28.01 10.99 12.66
CA PHE A 191 27.95 11.94 13.79
C PHE A 191 26.90 11.53 14.83
N LEU A 192 25.89 10.74 14.45
CA LEU A 192 24.83 10.31 15.36
C LEU A 192 25.34 9.33 16.42
N SER A 193 26.36 8.52 16.12
CA SER A 193 27.00 7.65 17.11
C SER A 193 27.80 8.41 18.18
N LYS A 194 28.12 9.69 17.93
CA LYS A 194 28.85 10.56 18.86
C LYS A 194 27.93 11.33 19.80
N LEU A 195 26.62 11.24 19.63
CA LEU A 195 25.66 11.86 20.54
C LEU A 195 25.67 11.18 21.91
N PRO A 196 25.28 11.89 23.00
CA PRO A 196 25.17 11.28 24.32
C PRO A 196 24.25 10.06 24.29
N GLY A 197 24.74 8.91 24.77
CA GLY A 197 24.01 7.64 24.71
C GLY A 197 24.10 6.91 23.36
N GLY A 198 24.85 7.42 22.39
CA GLY A 198 25.01 6.80 21.07
C GLY A 198 23.73 6.81 20.23
N ILE A 199 23.61 5.85 19.32
CA ILE A 199 22.47 5.74 18.38
C ILE A 199 21.29 4.95 18.95
N GLU A 200 21.51 4.14 19.99
CA GLU A 200 20.51 3.20 20.52
C GLU A 200 19.20 3.87 20.97
N PRO A 201 19.22 5.00 21.71
CA PRO A 201 17.98 5.67 22.13
C PRO A 201 17.12 6.10 20.94
N PHE A 202 17.75 6.52 19.84
CA PHE A 202 17.04 6.91 18.61
C PHE A 202 16.40 5.71 17.91
N ILE A 203 17.08 4.55 17.91
CA ILE A 203 16.53 3.31 17.31
C ILE A 203 15.31 2.84 18.10
N TYR A 204 15.39 2.83 19.44
CA TYR A 204 14.25 2.51 20.29
C TYR A 204 13.10 3.50 20.13
N PHE A 205 13.41 4.80 20.08
CA PHE A 205 12.41 5.84 19.86
C PHE A 205 11.67 5.65 18.53
N ILE A 206 12.40 5.38 17.44
CA ILE A 206 11.80 5.08 16.13
C ILE A 206 10.96 3.81 16.20
N GLY A 207 11.46 2.73 16.83
CA GLY A 207 10.70 1.49 17.00
C GLY A 207 9.38 1.71 17.76
N PHE A 208 9.41 2.54 18.80
CA PHE A 208 8.20 2.91 19.54
C PHE A 208 7.22 3.72 18.69
N ILE A 209 7.68 4.72 17.93
CA ILE A 209 6.83 5.50 17.03
C ILE A 209 6.21 4.61 15.93
N GLU A 210 7.01 3.72 15.33
CA GLU A 210 6.51 2.76 14.34
C GLU A 210 5.45 1.84 14.95
N LEU A 211 5.59 1.42 16.22
CA LEU A 211 4.58 0.62 16.93
C LEU A 211 3.32 1.42 17.28
N LEU A 212 3.45 2.73 17.51
CA LEU A 212 2.31 3.60 17.77
C LEU A 212 1.33 3.61 16.59
N VAL A 213 1.83 3.57 15.36
CA VAL A 213 1.01 3.57 14.13
C VAL A 213 -0.04 2.44 14.10
N PRO A 214 0.32 1.14 14.18
CA PRO A 214 -0.66 0.06 14.18
C PRO A 214 -1.62 0.14 15.38
N VAL A 215 -1.17 0.60 16.55
CA VAL A 215 -2.06 0.81 17.71
C VAL A 215 -3.12 1.88 17.40
N VAL A 216 -2.72 3.01 16.83
CA VAL A 216 -3.64 4.08 16.41
C VAL A 216 -4.58 3.58 15.30
N LEU A 217 -4.08 2.77 14.35
CA LEU A 217 -4.92 2.16 13.31
C LEU A 217 -5.96 1.19 13.89
N ILE A 218 -5.61 0.38 14.90
CA ILE A 218 -6.57 -0.49 15.61
C ILE A 218 -7.66 0.36 16.26
N VAL A 219 -7.30 1.44 16.97
CA VAL A 219 -8.28 2.37 17.56
C VAL A 219 -9.18 2.97 16.47
N SER A 220 -8.61 3.34 15.33
CA SER A 220 -9.32 3.85 14.17
C SER A 220 -10.32 2.83 13.58
N LEU A 221 -9.95 1.55 13.50
CA LEU A 221 -10.83 0.45 13.09
C LEU A 221 -11.99 0.24 14.07
N ILE A 222 -11.70 0.18 15.37
CA ILE A 222 -12.74 0.03 16.43
C ILE A 222 -13.73 1.20 16.34
N LYS A 223 -13.23 2.41 16.09
CA LYS A 223 -14.05 3.62 15.90
C LYS A 223 -14.70 3.72 14.52
N SER A 224 -14.50 2.71 13.67
CA SER A 224 -15.04 2.61 12.32
C SER A 224 -14.75 3.84 11.45
N GLU A 225 -13.58 4.46 11.62
CA GLU A 225 -13.22 5.68 10.88
C GLU A 225 -12.98 5.41 9.38
N PHE A 226 -12.74 4.15 9.01
CA PHE A 226 -12.71 3.70 7.61
C PHE A 226 -14.03 3.96 6.86
N LEU A 227 -15.16 4.10 7.57
CA LEU A 227 -16.45 4.45 6.98
C LEU A 227 -16.53 5.92 6.52
N LEU A 228 -15.61 6.78 6.96
CA LEU A 228 -15.55 8.21 6.65
C LEU A 228 -16.85 9.00 6.90
N LYS A 229 -17.70 8.53 7.83
CA LYS A 229 -18.94 9.22 8.23
C LYS A 229 -18.69 10.50 9.03
N ARG A 230 -17.48 10.63 9.58
CA ARG A 230 -16.98 11.74 10.40
C ARG A 230 -15.50 11.92 10.10
N PHE A 231 -14.92 13.03 10.57
CA PHE A 231 -13.49 13.26 10.45
C PHE A 231 -12.69 12.11 11.09
N PRO A 232 -11.86 11.39 10.31
CA PRO A 232 -11.19 10.16 10.76
C PRO A 232 -9.90 10.51 11.50
N ARG A 233 -10.05 11.04 12.74
CA ARG A 233 -8.95 11.61 13.54
C ARG A 233 -7.77 10.65 13.71
N TYR A 234 -8.04 9.38 13.99
CA TYR A 234 -7.00 8.39 14.26
C TYR A 234 -6.35 7.89 12.97
N LEU A 235 -7.11 7.68 11.89
CA LEU A 235 -6.50 7.37 10.59
C LEU A 235 -5.58 8.49 10.10
N THR A 236 -6.05 9.73 10.20
CA THR A 236 -5.28 10.93 9.83
C THR A 236 -4.02 11.07 10.69
N LEU A 237 -4.12 10.83 12.00
CA LEU A 237 -2.97 10.80 12.90
C LEU A 237 -1.98 9.70 12.53
N ALA A 238 -2.45 8.47 12.27
CA ALA A 238 -1.60 7.35 11.88
C ALA A 238 -0.82 7.65 10.58
N LEU A 239 -1.50 8.21 9.58
CA LEU A 239 -0.88 8.64 8.32
C LEU A 239 0.17 9.74 8.54
N PHE A 240 -0.15 10.75 9.35
CA PHE A 240 0.78 11.82 9.69
C PHE A 240 2.05 11.29 10.38
N VAL A 241 1.88 10.49 11.43
CA VAL A 241 3.00 9.86 12.15
C VAL A 241 3.81 8.97 11.21
N THR A 242 3.15 8.23 10.33
CA THR A 242 3.82 7.40 9.30
C THR A 242 4.70 8.25 8.39
N THR A 243 4.17 9.36 7.85
CA THR A 243 4.92 10.29 6.99
C THR A 243 6.15 10.85 7.72
N CYS A 244 5.99 11.34 8.95
CA CYS A 244 7.10 11.85 9.75
C CYS A 244 8.16 10.76 10.00
N THR A 245 7.73 9.54 10.32
CA THR A 245 8.62 8.41 10.58
C THR A 245 9.44 8.06 9.35
N PHE A 246 8.83 8.01 8.16
CA PHE A 246 9.57 7.79 6.91
C PHE A 246 10.60 8.89 6.63
N ILE A 247 10.29 10.15 6.95
CA ILE A 247 11.25 11.26 6.82
C ILE A 247 12.43 11.07 7.77
N PHE A 248 12.19 10.71 9.04
CA PHE A 248 13.26 10.47 10.00
C PHE A 248 14.14 9.28 9.62
N LEU A 249 13.53 8.18 9.16
CA LEU A 249 14.27 7.02 8.65
C LEU A 249 15.08 7.40 7.39
N CYS A 250 14.50 8.20 6.49
CA CYS A 250 15.18 8.67 5.28
C CYS A 250 16.43 9.47 5.66
N PHE A 251 16.29 10.39 6.61
CA PHE A 251 17.41 11.14 7.15
C PHE A 251 18.49 10.22 7.72
N GLY A 252 18.12 9.24 8.55
CA GLY A 252 19.05 8.27 9.11
C GLY A 252 19.84 7.52 8.04
N LEU A 253 19.18 6.98 7.02
CA LEU A 253 19.85 6.28 5.91
C LEU A 253 20.73 7.21 5.07
N SER A 254 20.32 8.47 4.86
CA SER A 254 21.14 9.47 4.15
C SER A 254 22.43 9.80 4.91
N VAL A 255 22.39 9.87 6.24
CA VAL A 255 23.58 10.13 7.07
C VAL A 255 24.65 9.05 6.89
N ILE A 256 24.24 7.79 6.69
CA ILE A 256 25.14 6.67 6.42
C ILE A 256 25.31 6.36 4.93
N SER A 257 24.89 7.28 4.05
CA SER A 257 25.01 7.18 2.58
C SER A 257 24.34 5.94 1.95
N VAL A 258 23.29 5.40 2.57
CA VAL A 258 22.48 4.31 2.03
C VAL A 258 21.35 4.88 1.17
N TYR A 259 21.72 5.44 0.01
CA TYR A 259 20.82 6.25 -0.82
C TYR A 259 19.65 5.48 -1.42
N GLN A 260 19.81 4.19 -1.76
CA GLN A 260 18.71 3.39 -2.30
C GLN A 260 17.55 3.28 -1.30
N GLY A 261 17.86 2.94 -0.05
CA GLY A 261 16.87 2.85 1.02
C GLY A 261 16.29 4.23 1.39
N ALA A 262 17.13 5.26 1.47
CA ALA A 262 16.68 6.63 1.71
C ALA A 262 15.68 7.11 0.63
N THR A 263 15.98 6.80 -0.64
CA THR A 263 15.11 7.12 -1.78
C THR A 263 13.76 6.40 -1.67
N SER A 264 13.73 5.13 -1.28
CA SER A 264 12.45 4.44 -1.02
C SER A 264 11.66 5.12 0.10
N LEU A 265 12.31 5.55 1.18
CA LEU A 265 11.67 6.23 2.32
C LEU A 265 11.08 7.59 1.98
N ILE A 266 11.75 8.39 1.13
CA ILE A 266 11.14 9.64 0.67
C ILE A 266 9.91 9.36 -0.21
N PHE A 267 9.94 8.35 -1.08
CA PHE A 267 8.75 7.97 -1.85
C PHE A 267 7.62 7.44 -0.97
N TYR A 268 7.94 6.61 0.04
CA TYR A 268 6.96 6.17 1.03
C TYR A 268 6.30 7.37 1.72
N SER A 269 7.09 8.36 2.13
CA SER A 269 6.60 9.60 2.74
C SER A 269 5.66 10.38 1.82
N ILE A 270 6.06 10.61 0.56
CA ILE A 270 5.25 11.34 -0.45
C ILE A 270 3.92 10.63 -0.70
N PHE A 271 3.94 9.32 -0.95
CA PHE A 271 2.73 8.55 -1.21
C PHE A 271 1.78 8.55 0.00
N THR A 272 2.33 8.42 1.21
CA THR A 272 1.55 8.49 2.45
C THR A 272 0.92 9.86 2.64
N LEU A 273 1.66 10.94 2.36
CA LEU A 273 1.17 12.32 2.45
C LEU A 273 0.06 12.60 1.43
N LEU A 274 0.17 12.07 0.22
CA LEU A 274 -0.88 12.18 -0.79
C LEU A 274 -2.15 11.43 -0.36
N ILE A 275 -2.02 10.26 0.27
CA ILE A 275 -3.15 9.52 0.86
C ILE A 275 -3.77 10.31 2.02
N TYR A 276 -2.95 10.90 2.89
CA TYR A 276 -3.37 11.80 3.97
C TYR A 276 -4.23 12.96 3.44
N ALA A 277 -3.69 13.72 2.48
CA ALA A 277 -4.37 14.89 1.92
C ALA A 277 -5.70 14.49 1.23
N TYR A 278 -5.73 13.30 0.63
CA TYR A 278 -6.95 12.77 0.04
C TYR A 278 -8.03 12.45 1.09
N ILE A 279 -7.67 11.71 2.16
CA ILE A 279 -8.62 11.34 3.21
C ILE A 279 -9.19 12.58 3.89
N GLU A 280 -8.35 13.59 4.14
CA GLU A 280 -8.76 14.87 4.68
C GLU A 280 -9.76 15.58 3.76
N SER A 281 -9.45 15.68 2.46
CA SER A 281 -10.36 16.28 1.47
C SER A 281 -11.70 15.57 1.40
N LEU A 282 -11.70 14.23 1.41
CA LEU A 282 -12.94 13.43 1.34
C LEU A 282 -13.79 13.63 2.59
N SER A 283 -13.17 13.67 3.77
CA SER A 283 -13.87 13.93 5.03
C SER A 283 -14.52 15.31 5.07
N ASN A 284 -13.83 16.35 4.59
CA ASN A 284 -14.36 17.72 4.60
C ASN A 284 -15.59 17.84 3.71
N ASN A 285 -15.58 17.22 2.52
CA ASN A 285 -16.75 17.20 1.62
C ASN A 285 -17.97 16.55 2.28
N VAL A 286 -17.78 15.44 3.02
CA VAL A 286 -18.88 14.75 3.73
C VAL A 286 -19.46 15.63 4.85
N LEU A 287 -18.60 16.41 5.53
CA LEU A 287 -19.04 17.33 6.58
C LEU A 287 -19.85 18.49 5.99
N GLU A 288 -19.39 19.09 4.89
CA GLU A 288 -20.10 20.15 4.19
C GLU A 288 -21.47 19.69 3.66
N GLU A 289 -21.56 18.48 3.10
CA GLU A 289 -22.84 17.90 2.67
C GLU A 289 -23.82 17.74 3.83
N LYS A 290 -23.35 17.36 5.03
CA LYS A 290 -24.22 17.26 6.20
C LYS A 290 -24.72 18.61 6.67
N ILE A 291 -23.86 19.63 6.65
CA ILE A 291 -24.23 21.01 7.02
C ILE A 291 -25.26 21.57 6.04
N LYS A 292 -25.14 21.30 4.73
CA LYS A 292 -26.11 21.78 3.72
C LYS A 292 -27.48 21.10 3.79
N ASN A 293 -27.59 19.93 4.40
CA ASN A 293 -28.83 19.14 4.47
C ASN A 293 -29.58 19.28 5.81
N ASN A 294 -29.02 20.04 6.76
CA ASN A 294 -29.62 20.35 8.06
C ASN A 294 -30.01 21.83 8.11
#